data_AF-A0A812HZ13-F1
#
_entry.id   AF-A0A812HZ13-F1
#
_cell.length_a   1.000
_cell.length_b   1.000
_cell.length_c   1.000
_cell.angle_alpha   90.00
_cell.angle_beta   90.00
_cell.angle_gamma   90.00
#
_symmetry.space_group_name_H-M   'P 1'
#
loop_
_entity.id
_entity.type
_entity.pdbx_description
1 polymer ?
#
loop_
_entity_poly.entity_id
_entity_poly.type
_entity_poly.pdbx_seq_one_letter_code
_entity_poly.pdbx_strand_id
1 'polypeptide(L)'
;MLGRLCCFAGATAAVVSIWQRRSGRSAHAEREAPLAAGEICPGCHQQVPDLRRHMKRCCPEQLPERAVDDLEARRAARKAASEEDWISEEEVRDAALKSFAAVEDPLLRQALELRFGADQGGLRRTPAEVAEALGGKYRGKPEAALNLIRTALRSIPLVADDPKDLVVIYEDESLLAVSKPPCLRCTPVHRFVGKSLTSQILGYFQSKGEGKQTSPMMLHRLDQTTSGIVLCAKTKAAAKACAEQWHEDDCKKEYLAIALAGDQCQLQHVGATLVVDAPIGPDRHS
;
A
#
# COMPACT_ATOMS: atom_id res chain seq x y z
N MET A 1 6.81 -16.22 27.14
CA MET A 1 7.88 -17.12 26.63
C MET A 1 8.70 -16.35 25.61
N LEU A 2 10.04 -16.34 25.71
CA LEU A 2 10.89 -15.65 24.75
C LEU A 2 11.14 -16.55 23.53
N GLY A 3 10.60 -16.16 22.37
CA GLY A 3 10.94 -16.79 21.09
C GLY A 3 12.30 -16.29 20.60
N ARG A 4 13.36 -17.10 20.75
CA ARG A 4 14.61 -16.91 20.02
C ARG A 4 14.37 -17.21 18.54
N LEU A 5 14.78 -16.31 17.65
CA LEU A 5 14.87 -16.58 16.21
C LEU A 5 16.33 -16.46 15.77
N CYS A 6 16.79 -17.46 15.02
CA CYS A 6 18.20 -17.68 14.74
C CYS A 6 18.77 -16.68 13.72
N CYS A 7 20.03 -16.33 13.89
CA CYS A 7 20.81 -15.62 12.89
C CYS A 7 20.98 -16.49 11.64
N PHE A 8 20.43 -16.06 10.50
CA PHE A 8 20.97 -16.44 9.19
C PHE A 8 22.01 -15.40 8.76
N ALA A 9 23.19 -15.86 8.36
CA ALA A 9 24.28 -14.97 7.96
C ALA A 9 23.94 -14.23 6.65
N GLY A 10 24.23 -12.92 6.59
CA GLY A 10 24.22 -12.13 5.35
C GLY A 10 23.13 -11.08 5.22
N ALA A 11 22.08 -11.09 6.05
CA ALA A 11 21.02 -10.06 6.04
C ALA A 11 20.89 -9.38 7.40
N THR A 12 21.32 -8.11 7.49
CA THR A 12 21.02 -7.23 8.64
C THR A 12 19.55 -6.84 8.62
N ALA A 13 18.71 -7.67 9.24
CA ALA A 13 17.34 -7.30 9.56
C ALA A 13 17.33 -6.21 10.64
N ALA A 14 17.20 -4.95 10.21
CA ALA A 14 16.98 -3.83 11.11
C ALA A 14 15.49 -3.74 11.48
N VAL A 15 15.17 -3.70 12.77
CA VAL A 15 13.83 -3.33 13.23
C VAL A 15 13.72 -1.82 13.10
N VAL A 16 12.92 -1.34 12.14
CA VAL A 16 12.80 0.10 11.84
C VAL A 16 11.63 0.68 12.63
N SER A 17 11.93 1.25 13.80
CA SER A 17 10.99 2.07 14.56
C SER A 17 10.89 3.47 13.92
N ILE A 18 9.91 3.68 13.04
CA ILE A 18 9.71 4.96 12.36
C ILE A 18 9.09 5.99 13.32
N TRP A 19 9.88 6.99 13.71
CA TRP A 19 9.43 8.21 14.39
C TRP A 19 9.62 9.40 13.45
N GLN A 20 8.60 10.25 13.33
CA GLN A 20 8.55 11.34 12.36
C GLN A 20 8.50 12.71 13.06
N ARG A 21 9.37 13.63 12.62
CA ARG A 21 9.47 15.04 13.03
C ARG A 21 10.07 15.82 11.82
N ARG A 22 10.75 16.97 11.91
CA ARG A 22 11.26 17.73 10.73
C ARG A 22 12.59 18.51 10.97
N SER A 23 13.68 18.22 10.22
CA SER A 23 14.60 19.14 9.46
C SER A 23 16.13 18.85 9.49
N GLY A 24 16.88 19.19 8.42
CA GLY A 24 18.36 19.25 8.42
C GLY A 24 19.08 19.03 7.07
N ARG A 25 20.37 19.39 6.96
CA ARG A 25 21.19 19.43 5.71
C ARG A 25 22.69 19.20 6.03
N SER A 26 23.61 18.77 5.14
CA SER A 26 23.58 18.21 3.76
C SER A 26 25.00 17.77 3.32
N ALA A 27 25.12 17.12 2.13
CA ALA A 27 26.31 17.06 1.25
C ALA A 27 27.37 15.93 1.40
N HIS A 28 27.41 15.07 0.35
CA HIS A 28 28.55 14.51 -0.41
C HIS A 28 29.60 13.50 0.14
N ALA A 29 29.93 12.59 -0.79
CA ALA A 29 31.19 11.86 -1.06
C ALA A 29 31.22 10.34 -0.75
N GLU A 30 31.40 9.55 -1.82
CA GLU A 30 31.31 8.09 -1.90
C GLU A 30 32.67 7.41 -1.71
N ARG A 31 32.69 6.19 -1.13
CA ARG A 31 33.72 5.14 -1.36
C ARG A 31 33.15 3.73 -1.10
N GLU A 32 33.14 2.87 -2.12
CA GLU A 32 32.66 1.48 -2.06
C GLU A 32 33.38 0.64 -0.98
N ALA A 33 32.64 -0.23 -0.29
CA ALA A 33 33.17 -1.14 0.75
C ALA A 33 33.81 -2.43 0.18
N PRO A 34 34.81 -3.02 0.86
CA PRO A 34 35.53 -4.21 0.40
C PRO A 34 34.73 -5.52 0.58
N LEU A 35 35.12 -6.59 -0.14
CA LEU A 35 34.74 -7.95 0.28
C LEU A 35 35.46 -8.30 1.58
N ALA A 36 34.85 -9.17 2.39
CA ALA A 36 35.24 -9.42 3.77
C ALA A 36 36.74 -9.70 3.95
N ALA A 37 37.31 -9.11 5.01
CA ALA A 37 38.72 -9.28 5.35
C ALA A 37 38.99 -10.69 5.90
N GLY A 38 40.07 -11.33 5.43
CA GLY A 38 40.58 -12.59 5.99
C GLY A 38 40.34 -13.86 5.17
N GLU A 39 39.67 -13.76 4.01
CA GLU A 39 39.52 -14.90 3.08
C GLU A 39 40.81 -15.20 2.29
N ILE A 40 40.96 -16.45 1.85
CA ILE A 40 42.09 -16.95 1.09
C ILE A 40 41.84 -16.76 -0.41
N CYS A 41 42.80 -16.20 -1.13
CA CYS A 41 42.69 -16.00 -2.57
C CYS A 41 42.62 -17.34 -3.34
N PRO A 42 41.59 -17.59 -4.17
CA PRO A 42 41.48 -18.83 -4.94
C PRO A 42 42.51 -18.94 -6.08
N GLY A 43 43.17 -17.84 -6.46
CA GLY A 43 44.23 -17.84 -7.48
C GLY A 43 45.63 -18.15 -6.93
N CYS A 44 46.01 -17.57 -5.78
CA CYS A 44 47.37 -17.71 -5.23
C CYS A 44 47.44 -18.36 -3.83
N HIS A 45 46.31 -18.75 -3.26
CA HIS A 45 46.18 -19.37 -1.94
C HIS A 45 46.76 -18.56 -0.76
N GLN A 46 46.97 -17.25 -0.93
CA GLN A 46 47.38 -16.36 0.16
C GLN A 46 46.16 -15.81 0.91
N GLN A 47 46.25 -15.76 2.25
CA GLN A 47 45.29 -15.04 3.09
C GLN A 47 45.58 -13.54 3.00
N VAL A 48 44.56 -12.74 2.67
CA VAL A 48 44.74 -11.32 2.33
C VAL A 48 43.74 -10.39 3.05
N PRO A 49 44.11 -9.14 3.40
CA PRO A 49 43.23 -8.25 4.16
C PRO A 49 42.01 -7.70 3.38
N ASP A 50 42.10 -7.66 2.05
CA ASP A 50 41.03 -7.20 1.14
C ASP A 50 41.05 -8.12 -0.08
N LEU A 51 40.26 -9.21 -0.01
CA LEU A 51 40.26 -10.24 -1.05
C LEU A 51 39.87 -9.67 -2.41
N ARG A 52 38.88 -8.75 -2.46
CA ARG A 52 38.41 -8.16 -3.73
C ARG A 52 39.52 -7.38 -4.44
N ARG A 53 40.23 -6.53 -3.71
CA ARG A 53 41.33 -5.72 -4.25
C ARG A 53 42.50 -6.59 -4.69
N HIS A 54 42.76 -7.67 -3.98
CA HIS A 54 43.78 -8.64 -4.35
C HIS A 54 43.40 -9.42 -5.62
N MET A 55 42.20 -10.01 -5.69
CA MET A 55 41.72 -10.75 -6.86
C MET A 55 41.73 -9.90 -8.13
N LYS A 56 41.39 -8.60 -8.06
CA LYS A 56 41.48 -7.64 -9.19
C LYS A 56 42.87 -7.57 -9.86
N ARG A 57 43.94 -8.00 -9.17
CA ARG A 57 45.32 -8.05 -9.69
C ARG A 57 45.86 -9.47 -9.85
N CYS A 58 45.39 -10.41 -9.04
CA CYS A 58 45.93 -11.76 -8.94
C CYS A 58 45.21 -12.79 -9.82
N CYS A 59 43.89 -12.70 -9.91
CA CYS A 59 43.02 -13.61 -10.66
C CYS A 59 41.73 -12.88 -11.09
N PRO A 60 41.84 -11.83 -11.94
CA PRO A 60 40.69 -11.00 -12.33
C PRO A 60 39.59 -11.81 -13.03
N GLU A 61 39.94 -12.89 -13.71
CA GLU A 61 39.04 -13.86 -14.35
C GLU A 61 38.22 -14.71 -13.35
N GLN A 62 38.63 -14.77 -12.08
CA GLN A 62 37.90 -15.46 -11.01
C GLN A 62 37.02 -14.51 -10.18
N LEU A 63 37.09 -13.20 -10.40
CA LEU A 63 36.05 -12.31 -9.90
C LEU A 63 34.76 -12.64 -10.66
N PRO A 64 33.63 -12.92 -9.98
CA PRO A 64 32.36 -12.96 -10.69
C PRO A 64 32.20 -11.63 -11.42
N GLU A 65 31.93 -11.69 -12.72
CA GLU A 65 31.48 -10.52 -13.46
C GLU A 65 30.37 -9.84 -12.67
N ARG A 66 30.26 -8.52 -12.78
CA ARG A 66 29.27 -7.76 -12.03
C ARG A 66 27.90 -8.28 -12.46
N ALA A 67 27.35 -9.22 -11.68
CA ALA A 67 25.94 -9.54 -11.64
C ALA A 67 25.27 -8.28 -11.10
N VAL A 68 25.12 -7.32 -12.01
CA VAL A 68 24.05 -6.36 -11.96
C VAL A 68 22.81 -7.23 -12.11
N ASP A 69 22.37 -7.81 -10.99
CA ASP A 69 21.09 -8.48 -10.81
C ASP A 69 20.09 -7.55 -11.48
N ASP A 70 19.63 -7.90 -12.69
CA ASP A 70 19.16 -6.92 -13.65
C ASP A 70 18.01 -6.14 -13.01
N LEU A 71 18.35 -4.94 -12.54
CA LEU A 71 17.48 -4.19 -11.65
C LEU A 71 16.28 -3.67 -12.44
N GLU A 72 16.47 -3.50 -13.75
CA GLU A 72 15.42 -3.17 -14.70
C GLU A 72 14.55 -4.39 -14.99
N ALA A 73 15.11 -5.58 -15.24
CA ALA A 73 14.30 -6.80 -15.38
C ALA A 73 13.57 -7.19 -14.09
N ARG A 74 14.15 -7.00 -12.91
CA ARG A 74 13.48 -7.24 -11.61
C ARG A 74 12.43 -6.17 -11.32
N ARG A 75 12.67 -4.90 -11.69
CA ARG A 75 11.64 -3.85 -11.68
C ARG A 75 10.53 -4.14 -12.69
N ALA A 76 10.85 -4.63 -13.88
CA ALA A 76 9.91 -4.96 -14.94
C ALA A 76 9.08 -6.19 -14.59
N ALA A 77 9.68 -7.25 -14.05
CA ALA A 77 8.98 -8.42 -13.55
C ALA A 77 8.08 -8.07 -12.35
N ARG A 78 8.56 -7.22 -11.42
CA ARG A 78 7.73 -6.70 -10.31
C ARG A 78 6.62 -5.77 -10.80
N LYS A 79 6.86 -5.01 -11.88
CA LYS A 79 5.88 -4.14 -12.51
C LYS A 79 4.81 -4.98 -13.23
N ALA A 80 5.20 -5.96 -14.03
CA ALA A 80 4.30 -6.91 -14.69
C ALA A 80 3.44 -7.68 -13.68
N ALA A 81 4.05 -8.24 -12.63
CA ALA A 81 3.31 -8.88 -11.53
C ALA A 81 2.40 -7.91 -10.76
N SER A 82 2.66 -6.59 -10.80
CA SER A 82 1.75 -5.58 -10.24
C SER A 82 0.69 -5.06 -11.22
N GLU A 83 0.88 -5.30 -12.53
CA GLU A 83 -0.07 -5.00 -13.60
C GLU A 83 -1.11 -6.12 -13.74
N GLU A 84 -0.73 -7.39 -13.54
CA GLU A 84 -1.68 -8.53 -13.47
C GLU A 84 -2.64 -8.44 -12.26
N ASP A 85 -2.18 -7.87 -11.14
CA ASP A 85 -2.99 -7.59 -9.94
C ASP A 85 -3.78 -6.26 -10.02
N TRP A 86 -3.74 -5.55 -11.16
CA TRP A 86 -4.39 -4.26 -11.32
C TRP A 86 -5.79 -4.39 -11.92
N ILE A 87 -6.77 -3.86 -11.20
CA ILE A 87 -8.17 -3.84 -11.65
C ILE A 87 -8.26 -2.97 -12.90
N SER A 88 -8.56 -3.58 -14.05
CA SER A 88 -8.52 -2.87 -15.33
C SER A 88 -9.62 -1.80 -15.43
N GLU A 89 -9.44 -0.80 -16.30
CA GLU A 89 -10.49 0.20 -16.50
C GLU A 89 -11.79 -0.43 -17.06
N GLU A 90 -11.66 -1.53 -17.80
CA GLU A 90 -12.79 -2.35 -18.28
C GLU A 90 -13.49 -3.09 -17.14
N GLU A 91 -12.77 -3.76 -16.23
CA GLU A 91 -13.38 -4.36 -15.04
C GLU A 91 -14.12 -3.32 -14.19
N VAL A 92 -13.54 -2.13 -14.02
CA VAL A 92 -14.17 -1.01 -13.30
C VAL A 92 -15.42 -0.51 -14.04
N ARG A 93 -15.40 -0.42 -15.38
CA ARG A 93 -16.54 -0.01 -16.20
C ARG A 93 -17.69 -1.02 -16.11
N ASP A 94 -17.39 -2.31 -16.20
CA ASP A 94 -18.41 -3.36 -16.24
C ASP A 94 -19.04 -3.54 -14.85
N ALA A 95 -18.25 -3.45 -13.78
CA ALA A 95 -18.73 -3.40 -12.40
C ALA A 95 -19.58 -2.13 -12.11
N ALA A 96 -19.20 -0.98 -12.69
CA ALA A 96 -19.96 0.26 -12.64
C ALA A 96 -21.34 0.09 -13.29
N LEU A 97 -21.40 -0.32 -14.57
CA LEU A 97 -22.64 -0.49 -15.33
C LEU A 97 -23.62 -1.44 -14.62
N LYS A 98 -23.14 -2.60 -14.16
CA LYS A 98 -23.94 -3.57 -13.39
C LYS A 98 -24.53 -2.96 -12.12
N SER A 99 -23.80 -2.07 -11.45
CA SER A 99 -24.21 -1.46 -10.19
C SER A 99 -25.13 -0.26 -10.37
N PHE A 100 -25.02 0.48 -11.47
CA PHE A 100 -25.88 1.64 -11.75
C PHE A 100 -27.31 1.21 -12.08
N ALA A 101 -27.48 0.05 -12.74
CA ALA A 101 -28.78 -0.55 -12.96
C ALA A 101 -29.58 -0.80 -11.67
N ALA A 102 -28.89 -1.01 -10.53
CA ALA A 102 -29.51 -1.19 -9.21
C ALA A 102 -29.80 0.11 -8.45
N VAL A 103 -29.40 1.28 -8.97
CA VAL A 103 -29.72 2.58 -8.36
C VAL A 103 -31.13 2.99 -8.75
N GLU A 104 -32.05 3.05 -7.79
CA GLU A 104 -33.48 3.31 -8.03
C GLU A 104 -33.77 4.73 -8.54
N ASP A 105 -33.09 5.75 -7.99
CA ASP A 105 -33.27 7.16 -8.38
C ASP A 105 -32.73 7.39 -9.81
N PRO A 106 -33.58 7.79 -10.79
CA PRO A 106 -33.16 7.97 -12.18
C PRO A 106 -32.11 9.07 -12.37
N LEU A 107 -32.13 10.13 -11.54
CA LEU A 107 -31.21 11.25 -11.64
C LEU A 107 -29.83 10.88 -11.06
N LEU A 108 -29.80 10.09 -9.99
CA LEU A 108 -28.55 9.52 -9.47
C LEU A 108 -27.94 8.52 -10.48
N ARG A 109 -28.78 7.67 -11.10
CA ARG A 109 -28.35 6.73 -12.14
C ARG A 109 -27.77 7.46 -13.35
N GLN A 110 -28.48 8.45 -13.90
CA GLN A 110 -28.02 9.25 -15.03
C GLN A 110 -26.69 9.97 -14.73
N ALA A 111 -26.53 10.51 -13.52
CA ALA A 111 -25.28 11.17 -13.12
C ALA A 111 -24.08 10.20 -13.07
N LEU A 112 -24.31 8.93 -12.73
CA LEU A 112 -23.29 7.88 -12.74
C LEU A 112 -22.96 7.44 -14.17
N GLU A 113 -23.98 7.16 -15.00
CA GLU A 113 -23.83 6.82 -16.41
C GLU A 113 -23.00 7.88 -17.16
N LEU A 114 -23.34 9.16 -16.99
CA LEU A 114 -22.61 10.28 -17.59
C LEU A 114 -21.17 10.41 -17.06
N ARG A 115 -20.95 10.22 -15.75
CA ARG A 115 -19.61 10.30 -15.12
C ARG A 115 -18.67 9.21 -15.60
N PHE A 116 -19.18 7.99 -15.76
CA PHE A 116 -18.39 6.83 -16.21
C PHE A 116 -18.47 6.60 -17.72
N GLY A 117 -19.11 7.50 -18.46
CA GLY A 117 -19.10 7.51 -19.93
C GLY A 117 -19.86 6.36 -20.57
N ALA A 118 -20.91 5.84 -19.91
CA ALA A 118 -21.71 4.71 -20.40
C ALA A 118 -22.28 4.96 -21.81
N ASP A 119 -22.57 6.23 -22.13
CA ASP A 119 -23.07 6.74 -23.41
C ASP A 119 -21.96 7.11 -24.42
N GLN A 120 -20.69 7.11 -24.02
CA GLN A 120 -19.53 7.46 -24.86
C GLN A 120 -18.36 6.46 -24.74
N GLY A 121 -18.69 5.16 -24.74
CA GLY A 121 -17.70 4.07 -24.80
C GLY A 121 -16.83 3.87 -23.54
N GLY A 122 -17.20 4.48 -22.42
CA GLY A 122 -16.47 4.42 -21.14
C GLY A 122 -15.56 5.62 -20.86
N LEU A 123 -15.46 6.61 -21.76
CA LEU A 123 -14.65 7.80 -21.52
C LEU A 123 -15.22 8.62 -20.35
N ARG A 124 -14.49 8.71 -19.24
CA ARG A 124 -14.96 9.37 -18.02
C ARG A 124 -15.08 10.89 -18.20
N ARG A 125 -16.22 11.45 -17.80
CA ARG A 125 -16.46 12.90 -17.78
C ARG A 125 -16.04 13.55 -16.48
N THR A 126 -15.42 14.72 -16.54
CA THR A 126 -15.25 15.63 -15.40
C THR A 126 -16.59 16.07 -14.81
N PRO A 127 -16.65 16.55 -13.55
CA PRO A 127 -17.88 17.08 -12.99
C PRO A 127 -18.48 18.26 -13.76
N ALA A 128 -17.67 19.02 -14.49
CA ALA A 128 -18.12 20.11 -15.36
C ALA A 128 -18.84 19.58 -16.61
N GLU A 129 -18.28 18.57 -17.28
CA GLU A 129 -18.93 17.95 -18.44
C GLU A 129 -20.22 17.20 -18.05
N VAL A 130 -20.26 16.57 -16.86
CA VAL A 130 -21.50 15.98 -16.33
C VAL A 130 -22.54 17.08 -16.02
N ALA A 131 -22.13 18.24 -15.51
CA ALA A 131 -23.03 19.36 -15.25
C ALA A 131 -23.69 19.90 -16.54
N GLU A 132 -22.92 20.01 -17.63
CA GLU A 132 -23.45 20.42 -18.94
C GLU A 132 -24.37 19.36 -19.55
N ALA A 133 -23.99 18.08 -19.49
CA ALA A 133 -24.80 16.97 -20.02
C ALA A 133 -26.12 16.76 -19.26
N LEU A 134 -26.14 16.96 -17.93
CA LEU A 134 -27.38 16.95 -17.14
C LEU A 134 -28.28 18.15 -17.44
N GLY A 135 -27.70 19.29 -17.83
CA GLY A 135 -28.43 20.50 -18.17
C GLY A 135 -29.30 21.06 -17.03
N GLY A 136 -30.37 21.77 -17.42
CA GLY A 136 -31.37 22.30 -16.48
C GLY A 136 -30.76 23.05 -15.28
N LYS A 137 -31.10 22.61 -14.07
CA LYS A 137 -30.62 23.23 -12.81
C LYS A 137 -29.11 23.04 -12.55
N TYR A 138 -28.45 22.10 -13.25
CA TYR A 138 -27.03 21.75 -13.09
C TYR A 138 -26.10 22.43 -14.11
N ARG A 139 -26.62 22.91 -15.25
CA ARG A 139 -25.83 23.63 -16.27
C ARG A 139 -24.99 24.75 -15.62
N GLY A 140 -23.71 24.81 -15.96
CA GLY A 140 -22.73 25.75 -15.42
C GLY A 140 -22.33 25.52 -13.95
N LYS A 141 -22.75 24.42 -13.29
CA LYS A 141 -22.55 24.20 -11.84
C LYS A 141 -21.79 22.89 -11.56
N PRO A 142 -20.47 22.84 -11.79
CA PRO A 142 -19.65 21.64 -11.57
C PRO A 142 -19.69 21.13 -10.13
N GLU A 143 -19.80 22.01 -9.13
CA GLU A 143 -19.89 21.61 -7.72
C GLU A 143 -21.21 20.90 -7.38
N ALA A 144 -22.32 21.35 -7.98
CA ALA A 144 -23.63 20.73 -7.79
C ALA A 144 -23.66 19.33 -8.42
N ALA A 145 -23.08 19.17 -9.62
CA ALA A 145 -22.91 17.87 -10.26
C ALA A 145 -21.93 16.96 -9.47
N LEU A 146 -20.81 17.49 -8.95
CA LEU A 146 -19.89 16.74 -8.10
C LEU A 146 -20.56 16.21 -6.83
N ASN A 147 -21.41 17.02 -6.19
CA ASN A 147 -22.16 16.59 -5.02
C ASN A 147 -23.25 15.57 -5.38
N LEU A 148 -23.91 15.70 -6.54
CA LEU A 148 -24.82 14.68 -7.06
C LEU A 148 -24.11 13.35 -7.30
N ILE A 149 -22.96 13.36 -7.98
CA ILE A 149 -22.11 12.17 -8.23
C ILE A 149 -21.68 11.52 -6.91
N ARG A 150 -21.28 12.31 -5.90
CA ARG A 150 -20.92 11.81 -4.56
C ARG A 150 -22.11 11.14 -3.87
N THR A 151 -23.31 11.71 -3.97
CA THR A 151 -24.55 11.10 -3.44
C THR A 151 -24.91 9.82 -4.18
N ALA A 152 -24.80 9.80 -5.51
CA ALA A 152 -25.05 8.63 -6.32
C ALA A 152 -24.08 7.47 -5.99
N LEU A 153 -22.77 7.75 -5.89
CA LEU A 153 -21.78 6.77 -5.43
C LEU A 153 -22.02 6.28 -3.99
N ARG A 154 -22.69 7.08 -3.14
CA ARG A 154 -23.08 6.67 -1.78
C ARG A 154 -24.35 5.82 -1.74
N SER A 155 -25.22 5.90 -2.75
CA SER A 155 -26.41 5.04 -2.85
C SER A 155 -26.05 3.59 -3.23
N ILE A 156 -24.98 3.40 -4.01
CA ILE A 156 -24.48 2.07 -4.37
C ILE A 156 -23.91 1.37 -3.12
N PRO A 157 -24.37 0.15 -2.75
CA PRO A 157 -23.82 -0.58 -1.62
C PRO A 157 -22.34 -0.94 -1.84
N LEU A 158 -21.62 -1.16 -0.74
CA LEU A 158 -20.26 -1.71 -0.81
C LEU A 158 -20.35 -3.20 -1.18
N VAL A 159 -19.59 -3.63 -2.19
CA VAL A 159 -19.43 -5.05 -2.52
C VAL A 159 -18.76 -5.78 -1.37
N ALA A 160 -19.35 -6.92 -0.99
CA ALA A 160 -18.78 -7.89 -0.07
C ALA A 160 -18.02 -8.96 -0.89
N ASP A 161 -16.75 -9.17 -0.55
CA ASP A 161 -15.91 -10.22 -1.13
C ASP A 161 -15.97 -11.49 -0.26
N ASP A 162 -15.54 -12.64 -0.80
CA ASP A 162 -15.43 -13.89 -0.04
C ASP A 162 -14.38 -13.74 1.10
N PRO A 163 -14.74 -13.98 2.37
CA PRO A 163 -13.83 -13.77 3.51
C PRO A 163 -12.87 -14.93 3.79
N LYS A 164 -12.79 -15.98 2.94
CA LYS A 164 -11.93 -17.17 3.19
C LYS A 164 -10.48 -16.84 3.53
N ASP A 165 -9.89 -15.84 2.88
CA ASP A 165 -8.49 -15.46 3.09
C ASP A 165 -8.29 -14.41 4.21
N LEU A 166 -9.38 -14.02 4.91
CA LEU A 166 -9.35 -13.01 5.96
C LEU A 166 -8.85 -13.62 7.30
N VAL A 167 -7.61 -13.34 7.64
CA VAL A 167 -7.03 -13.76 8.93
C VAL A 167 -7.39 -12.77 10.03
N VAL A 168 -8.35 -13.13 10.89
CA VAL A 168 -8.71 -12.37 12.10
C VAL A 168 -7.70 -12.65 13.22
N ILE A 169 -7.12 -11.60 13.78
CA ILE A 169 -6.18 -11.65 14.92
C ILE A 169 -6.93 -11.40 16.24
N TYR A 170 -7.89 -10.48 16.22
CA TYR A 170 -8.69 -10.08 17.38
C TYR A 170 -10.05 -9.57 16.91
N GLU A 171 -11.11 -9.88 17.63
CA GLU A 171 -12.45 -9.32 17.41
C GLU A 171 -13.18 -9.20 18.76
N ASP A 172 -13.85 -8.06 18.98
CA ASP A 172 -14.83 -7.87 20.05
C ASP A 172 -16.13 -7.23 19.48
N GLU A 173 -16.95 -6.61 20.32
CA GLU A 173 -18.19 -5.93 19.90
C GLU A 173 -17.95 -4.60 19.15
N SER A 174 -16.78 -3.99 19.36
CA SER A 174 -16.40 -2.63 18.96
C SER A 174 -15.30 -2.58 17.90
N LEU A 175 -14.36 -3.53 17.91
CA LEU A 175 -13.12 -3.54 17.14
C LEU A 175 -12.86 -4.91 16.48
N LEU A 176 -12.17 -4.87 15.36
CA LEU A 176 -11.66 -6.00 14.61
C LEU A 176 -10.22 -5.70 14.17
N ALA A 177 -9.30 -6.61 14.45
CA ALA A 177 -7.93 -6.59 13.96
C ALA A 177 -7.71 -7.76 12.99
N VAL A 178 -7.23 -7.46 11.79
CA VAL A 178 -6.97 -8.46 10.74
C VAL A 178 -5.53 -8.39 10.26
N SER A 179 -4.96 -9.54 9.90
CA SER A 179 -3.67 -9.60 9.20
C SER A 179 -3.94 -9.41 7.70
N LYS A 180 -3.63 -8.23 7.15
CA LYS A 180 -3.75 -7.97 5.72
C LYS A 180 -2.59 -8.66 4.98
N PRO A 181 -2.85 -9.49 3.95
CA PRO A 181 -1.81 -9.99 3.07
C PRO A 181 -1.16 -8.84 2.25
N PRO A 182 0.03 -9.05 1.66
CA PRO A 182 0.55 -8.13 0.65
C PRO A 182 -0.34 -8.16 -0.60
N CYS A 183 -0.09 -7.24 -1.54
CA CYS A 183 -0.85 -7.01 -2.77
C CYS A 183 -2.35 -6.66 -2.64
N LEU A 184 -2.98 -6.82 -1.48
CA LEU A 184 -4.38 -6.43 -1.22
C LEU A 184 -4.52 -4.96 -0.82
N ARG A 185 -5.44 -4.22 -1.45
CA ARG A 185 -5.79 -2.83 -1.07
C ARG A 185 -6.64 -2.82 0.21
N CYS A 186 -6.39 -1.87 1.12
CA CYS A 186 -7.23 -1.71 2.33
C CYS A 186 -8.67 -1.31 1.97
N THR A 187 -8.82 -0.28 1.13
CA THR A 187 -10.09 0.31 0.70
C THR A 187 -10.26 0.10 -0.80
N PRO A 188 -11.45 -0.21 -1.32
CA PRO A 188 -11.65 -0.46 -2.75
C PRO A 188 -11.52 0.84 -3.56
N VAL A 189 -11.21 0.72 -4.85
CA VAL A 189 -11.09 1.86 -5.77
C VAL A 189 -12.44 2.58 -5.93
N HIS A 190 -13.51 1.80 -6.07
CA HIS A 190 -14.90 2.26 -5.96
C HIS A 190 -15.74 1.23 -5.20
N ARG A 191 -16.85 1.65 -4.58
CA ARG A 191 -17.69 0.78 -3.73
C ARG A 191 -18.26 -0.44 -4.48
N PHE A 192 -18.47 -0.32 -5.78
CA PHE A 192 -18.97 -1.38 -6.66
C PHE A 192 -17.91 -2.37 -7.18
N VAL A 193 -16.62 -2.16 -6.89
CA VAL A 193 -15.53 -2.97 -7.47
C VAL A 193 -15.15 -4.17 -6.59
N GLY A 194 -15.30 -4.07 -5.26
CA GLY A 194 -14.79 -5.08 -4.34
C GLY A 194 -13.25 -5.14 -4.37
N LYS A 195 -12.71 -6.36 -4.34
CA LYS A 195 -11.26 -6.68 -4.36
C LYS A 195 -10.47 -5.89 -3.30
N SER A 196 -10.95 -5.87 -2.06
CA SER A 196 -10.33 -5.09 -0.98
C SER A 196 -10.53 -5.69 0.42
N LEU A 197 -9.65 -5.34 1.35
CA LEU A 197 -9.79 -5.74 2.75
C LEU A 197 -11.12 -5.29 3.37
N THR A 198 -11.57 -4.05 3.08
CA THR A 198 -12.86 -3.55 3.57
C THR A 198 -14.03 -4.41 3.04
N SER A 199 -13.92 -4.90 1.79
CA SER A 199 -14.92 -5.77 1.16
C SER A 199 -14.89 -7.20 1.71
N GLN A 200 -13.72 -7.76 1.99
CA GLN A 200 -13.59 -9.05 2.69
C GLN A 200 -14.14 -8.98 4.12
N ILE A 201 -13.85 -7.90 4.87
CA ILE A 201 -14.42 -7.68 6.21
C ILE A 201 -15.95 -7.56 6.15
N LEU A 202 -16.51 -6.90 5.12
CA LEU A 202 -17.96 -6.86 4.94
C LEU A 202 -18.54 -8.26 4.68
N GLY A 203 -17.89 -9.07 3.85
CA GLY A 203 -18.26 -10.48 3.64
C GLY A 203 -18.19 -11.32 4.91
N TYR A 204 -17.18 -11.09 5.76
CA TYR A 204 -17.03 -11.72 7.07
C TYR A 204 -18.17 -11.35 8.03
N PHE A 205 -18.55 -10.07 8.12
CA PHE A 205 -19.72 -9.68 8.89
C PHE A 205 -21.02 -10.26 8.31
N GLN A 206 -21.14 -10.38 6.98
CA GLN A 206 -22.31 -11.01 6.36
C GLN A 206 -22.39 -12.51 6.66
N SER A 207 -21.28 -13.25 6.64
CA SER A 207 -21.28 -14.69 6.96
C SER A 207 -21.61 -14.98 8.43
N LYS A 208 -21.32 -14.03 9.34
CA LYS A 208 -21.77 -14.05 10.75
C LYS A 208 -23.20 -13.54 10.96
N GLY A 209 -23.89 -13.06 9.93
CA GLY A 209 -25.22 -12.44 10.02
C GLY A 209 -25.22 -10.97 10.50
N GLU A 210 -24.07 -10.43 10.89
CA GLU A 210 -23.88 -9.06 11.37
C GLU A 210 -23.93 -8.00 10.25
N GLY A 211 -23.70 -8.38 8.99
CA GLY A 211 -23.40 -7.46 7.88
C GLY A 211 -24.50 -6.48 7.43
N LYS A 212 -25.71 -6.55 8.00
CA LYS A 212 -26.75 -5.49 7.86
C LYS A 212 -26.69 -4.43 8.97
N GLN A 213 -26.10 -4.78 10.12
CA GLN A 213 -25.99 -3.93 11.31
C GLN A 213 -24.59 -3.30 11.39
N THR A 214 -23.56 -4.07 11.05
CA THR A 214 -22.15 -3.69 11.13
C THR A 214 -21.62 -3.29 9.75
N SER A 215 -21.22 -2.02 9.59
CA SER A 215 -20.45 -1.55 8.42
C SER A 215 -18.99 -1.34 8.82
N PRO A 216 -18.01 -1.93 8.11
CA PRO A 216 -16.60 -1.78 8.46
C PRO A 216 -16.13 -0.33 8.34
N MET A 217 -15.57 0.21 9.42
CA MET A 217 -14.94 1.53 9.46
C MET A 217 -13.43 1.37 9.67
N MET A 218 -12.65 1.49 8.59
CA MET A 218 -11.19 1.38 8.65
C MET A 218 -10.60 2.52 9.50
N LEU A 219 -9.83 2.18 10.54
CA LEU A 219 -9.22 3.15 11.45
C LEU A 219 -7.92 3.72 10.90
N HIS A 220 -7.18 2.89 10.16
CA HIS A 220 -6.00 3.29 9.40
C HIS A 220 -5.89 2.43 8.14
N ARG A 221 -4.83 2.66 7.36
CA ARG A 221 -4.51 1.91 6.16
C ARG A 221 -3.05 1.48 6.14
N LEU A 222 -2.80 0.40 5.41
CA LEU A 222 -1.52 0.02 4.87
C LEU A 222 -1.55 0.18 3.35
N ASP A 223 -0.39 0.34 2.73
CA ASP A 223 -0.27 0.33 1.28
C ASP A 223 -0.60 -1.06 0.71
N GLN A 224 -0.92 -1.11 -0.58
CA GLN A 224 -1.36 -2.33 -1.24
C GLN A 224 -0.34 -3.47 -1.07
N THR A 225 0.94 -3.18 -1.32
CA THR A 225 2.06 -4.12 -1.24
C THR A 225 2.53 -4.43 0.19
N THR A 226 2.10 -3.65 1.19
CA THR A 226 2.52 -3.80 2.59
C THR A 226 1.58 -4.76 3.32
N SER A 227 2.10 -5.87 3.85
CA SER A 227 1.36 -6.76 4.74
C SER A 227 1.39 -6.24 6.19
N GLY A 228 0.47 -6.74 7.02
CA GLY A 228 0.48 -6.47 8.46
C GLY A 228 -0.90 -6.23 9.07
N ILE A 229 -0.91 -5.82 10.33
CA ILE A 229 -2.15 -5.63 11.10
C ILE A 229 -2.88 -4.38 10.61
N VAL A 230 -4.19 -4.51 10.37
CA VAL A 230 -5.10 -3.39 10.12
C VAL A 230 -6.28 -3.44 11.08
N LEU A 231 -6.58 -2.30 11.70
CA LEU A 231 -7.67 -2.15 12.65
C LEU A 231 -8.91 -1.54 11.99
N CYS A 232 -10.07 -2.11 12.32
CA CYS A 232 -11.38 -1.74 11.83
C CYS A 232 -12.34 -1.61 13.02
N ALA A 233 -13.12 -0.53 13.06
CA ALA A 233 -14.18 -0.35 14.04
C ALA A 233 -15.50 -0.92 13.51
N LYS A 234 -16.20 -1.65 14.40
CA LYS A 234 -17.55 -2.19 14.20
C LYS A 234 -18.62 -1.14 14.55
N THR A 235 -18.32 -0.22 15.47
CA THR A 235 -19.25 0.84 15.92
C THR A 235 -18.71 2.24 15.67
N LYS A 236 -19.61 3.22 15.48
CA LYS A 236 -19.24 4.64 15.29
C LYS A 236 -18.59 5.24 16.54
N ALA A 237 -18.97 4.75 17.73
CA ALA A 237 -18.39 5.17 19.00
C ALA A 237 -16.92 4.73 19.08
N ALA A 238 -16.62 3.46 18.78
CA ALA A 238 -15.25 2.97 18.69
C ALA A 238 -14.43 3.71 17.64
N ALA A 239 -15.00 3.95 16.45
CA ALA A 239 -14.33 4.71 15.40
C ALA A 239 -13.92 6.12 15.84
N LYS A 240 -14.79 6.81 16.60
CA LYS A 240 -14.52 8.13 17.16
C LYS A 240 -13.45 8.08 18.26
N ALA A 241 -13.61 7.22 19.25
CA ALA A 241 -12.67 7.10 20.39
C ALA A 241 -11.27 6.71 19.92
N CYS A 242 -11.16 5.83 18.91
CA CYS A 242 -9.90 5.54 18.24
C CYS A 242 -9.33 6.80 17.57
N ALA A 243 -10.09 7.53 16.76
CA ALA A 243 -9.58 8.73 16.10
C ALA A 243 -9.02 9.76 17.10
N GLU A 244 -9.64 9.89 18.28
CA GLU A 244 -9.15 10.72 19.39
C GLU A 244 -7.79 10.20 19.91
N GLN A 245 -7.66 8.90 20.23
CA GLN A 245 -6.37 8.29 20.66
C GLN A 245 -5.25 8.38 19.60
N TRP A 246 -5.60 8.36 18.31
CA TRP A 246 -4.63 8.57 17.22
C TRP A 246 -4.19 10.04 17.08
N HIS A 247 -4.98 10.99 17.57
CA HIS A 247 -4.59 12.40 17.64
C HIS A 247 -3.73 12.73 18.87
N GLU A 248 -3.81 11.93 19.93
CA GLU A 248 -3.07 12.10 21.18
C GLU A 248 -1.74 11.30 21.23
N ASP A 249 -1.32 10.71 20.09
CA ASP A 249 -0.11 9.86 19.91
C ASP A 249 -0.07 8.57 20.77
N ASP A 250 -1.17 8.19 21.41
CA ASP A 250 -1.27 6.96 22.23
C ASP A 250 -1.23 5.66 21.42
N CYS A 251 -1.46 5.74 20.09
CA CYS A 251 -1.53 4.59 19.20
C CYS A 251 -0.20 4.26 18.49
N LYS A 252 0.57 3.34 19.08
CA LYS A 252 1.86 2.83 18.55
C LYS A 252 1.68 1.88 17.37
N LYS A 253 2.51 2.03 16.34
CA LYS A 253 2.57 1.16 15.15
C LYS A 253 4.03 0.80 14.86
N GLU A 254 4.33 -0.49 14.78
CA GLU A 254 5.68 -1.01 14.52
C GLU A 254 5.70 -1.79 13.21
N TYR A 255 6.80 -1.70 12.47
CA TYR A 255 6.96 -2.32 11.17
C TYR A 255 8.29 -3.09 11.09
N LEU A 256 8.23 -4.31 10.58
CA LEU A 256 9.43 -5.02 10.15
C LEU A 256 9.65 -4.74 8.66
N ALA A 257 10.87 -4.32 8.30
CA ALA A 257 11.23 -3.98 6.93
C ALA A 257 12.66 -4.45 6.62
N ILE A 258 12.92 -4.76 5.35
CA ILE A 258 14.27 -4.92 4.83
C ILE A 258 14.56 -3.68 3.99
N ALA A 259 15.57 -2.91 4.39
CA ALA A 259 16.00 -1.71 3.70
C ALA A 259 17.30 -1.96 2.94
N LEU A 260 17.45 -1.35 1.77
CA LEU A 260 18.75 -1.28 1.09
C LEU A 260 19.60 -0.21 1.79
N ALA A 261 20.70 -0.64 2.42
CA ALA A 261 21.70 0.26 2.95
C ALA A 261 22.63 0.71 1.80
N GLY A 262 22.65 2.02 1.51
CA GLY A 262 23.72 2.64 0.74
C GLY A 262 24.91 3.01 1.63
N ASP A 263 26.03 3.40 1.03
CA ASP A 263 27.30 3.74 1.73
C ASP A 263 27.15 4.77 2.86
N GLN A 264 26.13 5.64 2.78
CA GLN A 264 25.81 6.69 3.76
C GLN A 264 24.82 6.24 4.86
N CYS A 265 24.52 4.94 4.97
CA CYS A 265 23.59 4.42 5.97
C CYS A 265 24.17 4.61 7.39
N GLN A 266 23.42 5.27 8.27
CA GLN A 266 23.84 5.50 9.66
C GLN A 266 23.62 4.28 10.57
N LEU A 267 22.86 3.28 10.11
CA LEU A 267 22.55 2.05 10.84
C LEU A 267 23.66 1.00 10.67
N GLN A 268 24.83 1.30 11.24
CA GLN A 268 26.07 0.53 11.05
C GLN A 268 26.18 -0.75 11.91
N HIS A 269 25.26 -1.01 12.84
CA HIS A 269 25.26 -2.18 13.71
C HIS A 269 23.84 -2.63 14.10
N VAL A 270 23.69 -3.89 14.50
CA VAL A 270 22.42 -4.44 15.00
C VAL A 270 22.02 -3.70 16.28
N GLY A 271 20.77 -3.22 16.32
CA GLY A 271 20.25 -2.40 17.42
C GLY A 271 20.51 -0.90 17.28
N ALA A 272 21.21 -0.45 16.23
CA ALA A 272 21.29 0.97 15.90
C ALA A 272 19.89 1.55 15.61
N THR A 273 19.63 2.77 16.06
CA THR A 273 18.36 3.49 15.84
C THR A 273 18.60 4.77 15.06
N LEU A 274 17.71 5.08 14.11
CA LEU A 274 17.69 6.33 13.36
C LEU A 274 16.27 6.91 13.39
N VAL A 275 16.15 8.20 13.74
CA VAL A 275 14.88 8.94 13.67
C VAL A 275 14.83 9.67 12.33
N VAL A 276 13.82 9.37 11.50
CA VAL A 276 13.65 10.04 10.19
C VAL A 276 12.75 11.25 10.38
N ASP A 277 13.42 12.31 10.81
CA ASP A 277 12.91 13.62 11.16
C ASP A 277 12.65 14.45 9.86
N ALA A 278 11.76 13.97 8.98
CA ALA A 278 11.49 14.58 7.67
C ALA A 278 10.00 14.63 7.26
N PRO A 279 9.60 15.62 6.44
CA PRO A 279 8.23 15.76 5.98
C PRO A 279 7.97 14.97 4.70
N ILE A 280 6.69 14.73 4.44
CA ILE A 280 6.22 14.10 3.21
C ILE A 280 5.28 15.10 2.51
N GLY A 281 5.38 15.16 1.18
CA GLY A 281 4.51 15.92 0.30
C GLY A 281 4.41 15.21 -1.05
N PRO A 282 3.53 15.66 -1.96
CA PRO A 282 3.49 15.13 -3.32
C PRO A 282 4.83 15.37 -4.03
N ASP A 283 5.17 14.49 -4.96
CA ASP A 283 6.30 14.72 -5.85
C ASP A 283 6.02 15.96 -6.73
N ARG A 284 7.08 16.65 -7.14
CA ARG A 284 6.99 17.85 -8.00
C ARG A 284 6.87 17.50 -9.48
N HIS A 285 7.03 16.23 -9.82
CA HIS A 285 7.08 15.71 -11.18
C HIS A 285 5.95 14.72 -11.51
N SER A 286 4.98 14.53 -10.60
CA SER A 286 3.79 13.68 -10.75
C SER A 286 2.56 14.45 -11.20
#